data_AF-A0A9D9C1F2-F1
#
_entry.id   AF-A0A9D9C1F2-F1
#
_cell.length_a   1.000
_cell.length_b   1.000
_cell.length_c   1.000
_cell.angle_alpha   90.00
_cell.angle_beta   90.00
_cell.angle_gamma   90.00
#
_symmetry.space_group_name_H-M   'P 1'
#
loop_
_entity.id
_entity.type
_entity.pdbx_description
1 polymer ?
#
loop_
_entity_poly.entity_id
_entity_poly.type
_entity_poly.pdbx_seq_one_letter_code
_entity_poly.pdbx_strand_id
1 'polypeptide(L)'
;IGGHNGSSNFAVHNGYKDFYNSQIYDAELQGFEFADGVARVIDHMYVTNINYLLNSLTYGDGFNTPATESTYLKVIAYGFNGEESTGQAEIYLCKDGQLITTWEKFNLSSLGKVSKVVFNFEASEDQSGQYGLNCPAYFAYDDVAVVM
;
A
#
# COMPACT_ATOMS: atom_id res chain seq x y z
N ILE A 1 14.10 -2.12 -9.78
CA ILE A 1 15.06 -1.91 -8.68
C ILE A 1 15.20 -3.22 -7.90
N GLY A 2 16.33 -3.47 -7.24
CA GLY A 2 16.45 -4.55 -6.25
C GLY A 2 15.72 -4.19 -4.94
N GLY A 3 15.80 -5.06 -3.94
CA GLY A 3 15.31 -4.74 -2.59
C GLY A 3 16.02 -3.51 -2.01
N HIS A 4 15.43 -2.94 -0.96
CA HIS A 4 15.98 -1.76 -0.31
C HIS A 4 17.35 -2.11 0.31
N ASN A 5 18.24 -1.12 0.42
CA ASN A 5 19.61 -1.32 0.93
C ASN A 5 20.43 -2.43 0.24
N GLY A 6 20.13 -2.75 -1.03
CA GLY A 6 20.82 -3.80 -1.79
C GLY A 6 20.36 -5.21 -1.46
N SER A 7 19.22 -5.36 -0.77
CA SER A 7 18.58 -6.66 -0.56
C SER A 7 18.27 -7.34 -1.90
N SER A 8 18.43 -8.66 -1.92
CA SER A 8 18.08 -9.48 -3.09
C SER A 8 16.58 -9.79 -3.17
N ASN A 9 15.83 -9.49 -2.11
CA ASN A 9 14.41 -9.80 -1.98
C ASN A 9 13.63 -8.58 -1.51
N PHE A 10 12.35 -8.53 -1.85
CA PHE A 10 11.37 -7.60 -1.31
C PHE A 10 9.99 -8.26 -1.41
N ALA A 11 9.03 -7.78 -0.64
CA ALA A 11 7.66 -8.26 -0.74
C ALA A 11 6.89 -7.46 -1.80
N VAL A 12 5.98 -8.12 -2.50
CA VAL A 12 4.98 -7.48 -3.36
C VAL A 12 3.61 -7.67 -2.69
N HIS A 13 2.94 -6.58 -2.40
CA HIS A 13 1.58 -6.56 -1.89
C HIS A 13 0.58 -6.46 -3.05
N ASN A 14 -0.54 -7.16 -2.92
CA ASN A 14 -1.71 -6.98 -3.77
C ASN A 14 -2.99 -7.01 -2.94
N GLY A 15 -3.93 -6.16 -3.34
CA GLY A 15 -5.29 -6.19 -2.83
C GLY A 15 -5.72 -4.84 -2.29
N TYR A 16 -7.01 -4.59 -2.39
CA TYR A 16 -7.69 -3.45 -1.79
C TYR A 16 -9.13 -3.89 -1.51
N LYS A 17 -9.82 -3.17 -0.63
CA LYS A 17 -11.23 -3.42 -0.33
C LYS A 17 -12.04 -2.17 -0.63
N ASP A 18 -13.11 -2.36 -1.39
CA ASP A 18 -14.14 -1.36 -1.63
C ASP A 18 -15.55 -1.99 -1.54
N PHE A 19 -16.57 -1.21 -1.85
CA PHE A 19 -17.96 -1.67 -1.81
C PHE A 19 -18.26 -2.80 -2.82
N TYR A 20 -17.64 -2.77 -4.00
CA TYR A 20 -17.94 -3.71 -5.08
C TYR A 20 -17.23 -5.04 -4.88
N ASN A 21 -15.91 -5.00 -4.62
CA ASN A 21 -15.10 -6.20 -4.47
C ASN A 21 -15.43 -6.98 -3.18
N SER A 22 -15.87 -6.28 -2.13
CA SER A 22 -16.32 -6.93 -0.89
C SER A 22 -17.62 -7.71 -1.07
N GLN A 23 -18.53 -7.27 -1.94
CA GLN A 23 -19.77 -8.00 -2.22
C GLN A 23 -19.59 -9.19 -3.15
N ILE A 24 -18.67 -9.08 -4.12
CA ILE A 24 -18.48 -10.10 -5.15
C ILE A 24 -17.55 -11.21 -4.67
N TYR A 25 -16.50 -10.86 -3.92
CA TYR A 25 -15.41 -11.78 -3.58
C TYR A 25 -15.21 -12.02 -2.08
N ASP A 26 -16.05 -11.43 -1.22
CA ASP A 26 -15.83 -11.41 0.24
C ASP A 26 -14.41 -10.90 0.59
N ALA A 27 -14.01 -9.83 -0.09
CA ALA A 27 -12.65 -9.32 -0.03
C ALA A 27 -12.28 -8.83 1.38
N GLU A 28 -11.23 -9.43 1.94
CA GLU A 28 -10.53 -9.00 3.15
C GLU A 28 -9.29 -8.18 2.77
N LEU A 29 -8.97 -7.16 3.57
CA LEU A 29 -7.72 -6.43 3.39
C LEU A 29 -6.54 -7.35 3.69
N GLN A 30 -5.60 -7.41 2.75
CA GLN A 30 -4.39 -8.22 2.88
C GLN A 30 -3.38 -7.49 3.76
N GLY A 31 -2.45 -8.23 4.35
CA GLY A 31 -1.55 -7.68 5.34
C GLY A 31 -0.49 -8.66 5.81
N PHE A 32 0.20 -8.29 6.89
CA PHE A 32 1.11 -9.16 7.61
C PHE A 32 0.80 -9.12 9.11
N GLU A 33 1.28 -10.12 9.83
CA GLU A 33 1.16 -10.23 11.27
C GLU A 33 2.46 -10.75 11.90
N PHE A 34 2.66 -10.48 13.17
CA PHE A 34 3.75 -11.06 13.92
C PHE A 34 3.42 -12.51 14.28
N ALA A 35 4.24 -13.44 13.80
CA ALA A 35 4.00 -14.88 13.95
C ALA A 35 3.94 -15.37 15.41
N ASP A 36 4.52 -14.63 16.35
CA ASP A 36 4.45 -14.93 17.79
C ASP A 36 3.24 -14.28 18.49
N GLY A 37 2.40 -13.55 17.76
CA GLY A 37 1.25 -12.83 18.27
C GLY A 37 1.59 -11.65 19.20
N VAL A 38 2.89 -11.33 19.38
CA VAL A 38 3.31 -10.26 20.29
C VAL A 38 3.20 -8.92 19.57
N ALA A 39 2.35 -8.05 20.10
CA ALA A 39 2.18 -6.72 19.54
C ALA A 39 3.45 -5.87 19.70
N ARG A 40 3.85 -5.14 18.67
CA ARG A 40 5.06 -4.29 18.62
C ARG A 40 4.74 -2.93 18.02
N VAL A 41 5.54 -1.93 18.35
CA VAL A 41 5.52 -0.66 17.62
C VAL A 41 6.40 -0.83 16.39
N ILE A 42 5.83 -0.58 15.21
CA ILE A 42 6.57 -0.55 13.95
C ILE A 42 7.02 0.89 13.73
N ASP A 43 8.32 1.13 13.60
CA ASP A 43 8.85 2.47 13.31
C ASP A 43 8.55 2.83 11.85
N HIS A 44 8.93 1.94 10.92
CA HIS A 44 8.78 2.17 9.50
C HIS A 44 8.86 0.89 8.67
N MET A 45 8.57 1.07 7.40
CA MET A 45 8.97 0.19 6.29
C MET A 45 9.45 1.06 5.12
N TYR A 46 10.06 0.45 4.12
CA TYR A 46 10.32 1.12 2.85
C TYR A 46 9.36 0.61 1.79
N VAL A 47 8.82 1.52 0.98
CA VAL A 47 7.87 1.18 -0.09
C VAL A 47 8.30 1.75 -1.42
N THR A 48 7.86 1.12 -2.50
CA THR A 48 8.02 1.65 -3.86
C THR A 48 6.92 1.14 -4.77
N ASN A 49 6.76 1.78 -5.93
CA ASN A 49 5.87 1.26 -6.97
C ASN A 49 6.46 0.00 -7.63
N ILE A 50 5.59 -0.93 -8.00
CA ILE A 50 5.98 -2.03 -8.90
C ILE A 50 5.84 -1.63 -10.36
N ASN A 51 6.54 -2.34 -11.26
CA ASN A 51 6.52 -2.05 -12.69
C ASN A 51 5.12 -2.01 -13.31
N TYR A 52 4.19 -2.84 -12.83
CA TYR A 52 2.83 -2.86 -13.37
C TYR A 52 2.12 -1.52 -13.13
N LEU A 53 2.14 -1.02 -11.89
CA LEU A 53 1.56 0.26 -11.52
C LEU A 53 2.27 1.42 -12.22
N LEU A 54 3.61 1.41 -12.27
CA LEU A 54 4.40 2.41 -13.00
C LEU A 54 3.98 2.48 -14.47
N ASN A 55 3.88 1.34 -15.16
CA ASN A 55 3.50 1.30 -16.57
C ASN A 55 2.08 1.84 -16.79
N SER A 56 1.12 1.39 -15.97
CA SER A 56 -0.28 1.86 -16.01
C SER A 56 -0.38 3.37 -15.84
N LEU A 57 0.29 3.94 -14.83
CA LEU A 57 0.23 5.37 -14.54
C LEU A 57 1.08 6.22 -15.48
N THR A 58 2.08 5.65 -16.17
CA THR A 58 2.91 6.41 -17.12
C THR A 58 2.29 6.43 -18.52
N TYR A 59 1.74 5.30 -18.97
CA TYR A 59 1.35 5.11 -20.37
C TYR A 59 -0.13 4.79 -20.57
N GLY A 60 -0.86 4.48 -19.51
CA GLY A 60 -2.18 3.85 -19.60
C GLY A 60 -2.07 2.40 -20.07
N ASP A 61 -3.15 1.65 -19.89
CA ASP A 61 -3.21 0.22 -20.23
C ASP A 61 -4.56 -0.23 -20.81
N GLY A 62 -5.43 0.73 -21.15
CA GLY A 62 -6.77 0.49 -21.67
C GLY A 62 -7.83 0.31 -20.59
N PHE A 63 -7.45 0.05 -19.34
CA PHE A 63 -8.33 0.12 -18.16
C PHE A 63 -8.14 1.43 -17.41
N ASN A 64 -6.91 1.95 -17.40
CA ASN A 64 -6.52 3.15 -16.71
C ASN A 64 -5.91 4.20 -17.65
N THR A 65 -6.06 5.48 -17.31
CA THR A 65 -5.42 6.58 -18.04
C THR A 65 -4.09 6.98 -17.40
N PRO A 66 -3.13 7.55 -18.18
CA PRO A 66 -1.91 8.10 -17.61
C PRO A 66 -2.20 9.12 -16.51
N ALA A 67 -1.31 9.19 -15.53
CA ALA A 67 -1.36 10.15 -14.45
C ALA A 67 -1.23 11.58 -14.98
N THR A 68 -1.94 12.49 -14.32
CA THR A 68 -1.98 13.93 -14.58
C THR A 68 -1.68 14.68 -13.28
N GLU A 69 -1.61 16.01 -13.33
CA GLU A 69 -1.36 16.83 -12.15
C GLU A 69 -2.43 16.70 -11.04
N SER A 70 -3.63 16.16 -11.35
CA SER A 70 -4.64 15.87 -10.33
C SER A 70 -4.56 14.45 -9.76
N THR A 71 -3.70 13.60 -10.31
CA THR A 71 -3.65 12.19 -9.96
C THR A 71 -2.95 11.97 -8.63
N TYR A 72 -3.59 11.21 -7.74
CA TYR A 72 -2.93 10.64 -6.57
C TYR A 72 -3.32 9.18 -6.36
N LEU A 73 -2.41 8.46 -5.71
CA LEU A 73 -2.64 7.11 -5.21
C LEU A 73 -1.89 6.95 -3.90
N LYS A 74 -2.60 6.53 -2.85
CA LYS A 74 -2.05 6.27 -1.52
C LYS A 74 -2.21 4.82 -1.13
N VAL A 75 -1.26 4.34 -0.34
CA VAL A 75 -1.42 3.16 0.50
C VAL A 75 -1.80 3.63 1.89
N ILE A 76 -2.86 3.04 2.44
CA ILE A 76 -3.30 3.25 3.83
C ILE A 76 -3.01 1.98 4.61
N ALA A 77 -2.18 2.09 5.64
CA ALA A 77 -1.92 1.02 6.59
C ALA A 77 -2.85 1.16 7.80
N TYR A 78 -3.49 0.06 8.19
CA TYR A 78 -4.33 -0.03 9.39
C TYR A 78 -3.71 -1.01 10.37
N GLY A 79 -3.52 -0.56 11.61
CA GLY A 79 -2.92 -1.33 12.69
C GLY A 79 -3.95 -1.99 13.58
N PHE A 80 -3.71 -3.24 13.98
CA PHE A 80 -4.56 -4.00 14.89
C PHE A 80 -3.76 -4.67 16.01
N ASN A 81 -4.34 -4.74 17.20
CA ASN A 81 -3.90 -5.59 18.30
C ASN A 81 -5.00 -6.60 18.62
N GLY A 82 -4.83 -7.85 18.18
CA GLY A 82 -5.96 -8.77 18.06
C GLY A 82 -7.00 -8.23 17.06
N GLU A 83 -8.24 -8.08 17.51
CA GLU A 83 -9.34 -7.52 16.70
C GLU A 83 -9.50 -6.00 16.87
N GLU A 84 -8.81 -5.38 17.85
CA GLU A 84 -8.93 -3.96 18.14
C GLU A 84 -8.09 -3.12 17.17
N SER A 85 -8.74 -2.17 16.50
CA SER A 85 -8.04 -1.16 15.69
C SER A 85 -7.26 -0.19 16.59
N THR A 86 -6.01 0.07 16.23
CA THR A 86 -5.07 0.84 17.06
C THR A 86 -4.64 2.15 16.43
N GLY A 87 -4.62 2.22 15.09
CA GLY A 87 -4.23 3.43 14.37
C GLY A 87 -4.13 3.21 12.88
N GLN A 88 -3.83 4.29 12.16
CA GLN A 88 -3.60 4.28 10.72
C GLN A 88 -2.42 5.17 10.33
N ALA A 89 -1.84 4.89 9.17
CA ALA A 89 -0.80 5.68 8.52
C ALA A 89 -1.01 5.67 7.01
N GLU A 90 -0.55 6.70 6.30
CA GLU A 90 -0.66 6.76 4.83
C GLU A 90 0.64 7.23 4.17
N ILE A 91 0.85 6.76 2.93
CA ILE A 91 1.93 7.24 2.06
C ILE A 91 1.45 7.31 0.61
N TYR A 92 1.88 8.35 -0.10
CA TYR A 92 1.61 8.51 -1.52
C TYR A 92 2.58 7.67 -2.35
N LEU A 93 2.03 6.85 -3.25
CA LEU A 93 2.78 6.20 -4.32
C LEU A 93 2.80 7.07 -5.60
N CYS A 94 1.77 7.90 -5.76
CA CYS A 94 1.67 8.95 -6.76
C CYS A 94 1.04 10.18 -6.10
N LYS A 95 1.59 11.37 -6.33
CA LYS A 95 1.01 12.63 -5.87
C LYS A 95 1.25 13.72 -6.91
N ASP A 96 0.20 14.44 -7.28
CA ASP A 96 0.24 15.48 -8.30
C ASP A 96 0.86 14.97 -9.62
N GLY A 97 0.53 13.71 -9.97
CA GLY A 97 1.07 12.98 -11.12
C GLY A 97 2.51 12.47 -10.97
N GLN A 98 3.19 12.78 -9.86
CA GLN A 98 4.56 12.36 -9.60
C GLN A 98 4.60 11.00 -8.91
N LEU A 99 5.18 10.01 -9.60
CA LEU A 99 5.35 8.63 -9.14
C LEU A 99 6.63 8.47 -8.33
N ILE A 100 6.56 7.76 -7.21
CA ILE A 100 7.79 7.31 -6.53
C ILE A 100 8.44 6.21 -7.38
N THR A 101 9.73 6.36 -7.69
CA THR A 101 10.53 5.39 -8.46
C THR A 101 11.75 4.88 -7.68
N THR A 102 11.90 5.38 -6.46
CA THR A 102 12.87 5.01 -5.44
C THR A 102 12.15 4.36 -4.27
N TRP A 103 12.92 3.78 -3.36
CA TRP A 103 12.42 3.31 -2.07
C TRP A 103 12.18 4.52 -1.15
N GLU A 104 10.95 4.71 -0.72
CA GLU A 104 10.54 5.78 0.17
C GLU A 104 10.22 5.24 1.57
N LYS A 105 10.65 5.95 2.60
CA LYS A 105 10.38 5.58 4.00
C LYS A 105 8.91 5.84 4.34
N PHE A 106 8.17 4.80 4.66
CA PHE A 106 6.81 4.87 5.20
C PHE A 106 6.86 4.78 6.72
N ASN A 107 6.63 5.91 7.40
CA ASN A 107 6.52 5.96 8.86
C ASN A 107 5.22 5.29 9.32
N LEU A 108 5.35 4.32 10.22
CA LEU A 108 4.24 3.52 10.76
C LEU A 108 4.05 3.71 12.28
N SER A 109 4.76 4.64 12.92
CA SER A 109 4.69 4.81 14.36
C SER A 109 3.29 5.20 14.87
N SER A 110 2.47 5.83 14.01
CA SER A 110 1.08 6.20 14.32
C SER A 110 0.12 5.01 14.40
N LEU A 111 0.54 3.81 13.99
CA LEU A 111 -0.23 2.58 14.18
C LEU A 111 -0.30 2.17 15.66
N GLY A 112 0.60 2.67 16.51
CA GLY A 112 0.70 2.22 17.90
C GLY A 112 1.30 0.82 18.00
N LYS A 113 0.88 0.05 19.01
CA LYS A 113 1.40 -1.30 19.29
C LYS A 113 0.50 -2.33 18.62
N VAL A 114 0.99 -2.97 17.55
CA VAL A 114 0.20 -3.82 16.65
C VAL A 114 0.69 -5.26 16.62
N SER A 115 -0.24 -6.21 16.56
CA SER A 115 0.03 -7.62 16.21
C SER A 115 -0.16 -7.89 14.70
N LYS A 116 -0.97 -7.07 14.01
CA LYS A 116 -1.31 -7.21 12.58
C LYS A 116 -1.39 -5.83 11.92
N VAL A 117 -0.96 -5.75 10.67
CA VAL A 117 -1.13 -4.58 9.79
C VAL A 117 -1.77 -5.03 8.49
N VAL A 118 -2.84 -4.36 8.07
CA VAL A 118 -3.46 -4.56 6.76
C VAL A 118 -3.39 -3.29 5.93
N PHE A 119 -3.42 -3.42 4.62
CA PHE A 119 -3.27 -2.31 3.70
C PHE A 119 -4.49 -2.15 2.80
N ASN A 120 -4.88 -0.91 2.55
CA ASN A 120 -5.83 -0.55 1.52
C ASN A 120 -5.24 0.53 0.60
N PHE A 121 -5.97 0.86 -0.46
CA PHE A 121 -5.60 1.92 -1.38
C PHE A 121 -6.69 2.99 -1.44
N GLU A 122 -6.26 4.23 -1.64
CA GLU A 122 -7.12 5.37 -1.94
C GLU A 122 -6.54 6.09 -3.16
N ALA A 123 -7.37 6.38 -4.16
CA ALA A 123 -6.93 7.00 -5.40
C ALA A 123 -7.86 8.15 -5.81
N SER A 124 -7.35 9.04 -6.65
CA SER A 124 -8.15 10.08 -7.28
C SER A 124 -9.20 9.49 -8.23
N GLU A 125 -10.21 10.29 -8.56
CA GLU A 125 -11.35 9.88 -9.39
C GLU A 125 -10.92 9.43 -10.79
N ASP A 126 -9.87 10.01 -11.36
CA ASP A 126 -9.33 9.61 -12.68
C ASP A 126 -8.68 8.22 -12.67
N GLN A 127 -8.42 7.66 -11.49
CA GLN A 127 -7.85 6.33 -11.28
C GLN A 127 -8.87 5.33 -10.75
N SER A 128 -10.14 5.75 -10.67
CA SER A 128 -11.27 4.97 -10.16
C SER A 128 -12.41 4.97 -11.18
N GLY A 129 -13.13 3.86 -11.25
CA GLY A 129 -14.30 3.70 -12.12
C GLY A 129 -15.54 3.31 -11.33
N GLN A 130 -16.60 2.98 -12.06
CA GLN A 130 -17.86 2.51 -11.48
C GLN A 130 -17.69 1.25 -10.60
N TYR A 131 -16.65 0.45 -10.82
CA TYR A 131 -16.45 -0.85 -10.17
C TYR A 131 -15.25 -0.90 -9.22
N GLY A 132 -14.71 0.26 -8.84
CA GLY A 132 -13.53 0.35 -7.99
C GLY A 132 -12.33 0.95 -8.69
N LEU A 133 -11.13 0.64 -8.18
CA LEU A 133 -9.88 1.13 -8.74
C LEU A 133 -9.67 0.60 -10.17
N ASN A 134 -9.38 1.52 -11.10
CA ASN A 134 -8.91 1.18 -12.43
C ASN A 134 -7.39 0.97 -12.43
N CYS A 135 -6.66 1.74 -11.62
CA CYS A 135 -5.23 1.55 -11.48
C CYS A 135 -4.90 0.25 -10.70
N PRO A 136 -3.77 -0.42 -10.98
CA PRO A 136 -3.38 -1.62 -10.25
C PRO A 136 -3.11 -1.38 -8.75
N ALA A 137 -3.83 -2.07 -7.87
CA ALA A 137 -3.61 -2.03 -6.43
C ALA A 137 -2.42 -2.94 -6.00
N TYR A 138 -1.21 -2.52 -6.37
CA TYR A 138 0.04 -3.20 -6.03
C TYR A 138 1.12 -2.22 -5.58
N PHE A 139 1.88 -2.62 -4.57
CA PHE A 139 3.11 -1.93 -4.18
C PHE A 139 4.14 -2.95 -3.68
N ALA A 140 5.41 -2.56 -3.66
CA ALA A 140 6.44 -3.38 -3.04
C ALA A 140 6.89 -2.76 -1.72
N TYR A 141 7.30 -3.61 -0.79
CA TYR A 141 7.85 -3.18 0.48
C TYR A 141 9.03 -4.03 0.97
N ASP A 142 9.87 -3.41 1.80
CA ASP A 142 11.06 -4.01 2.40
C ASP A 142 11.34 -3.38 3.77
N ASP A 143 12.26 -3.98 4.54
CA ASP A 143 12.80 -3.42 5.79
C ASP A 143 11.71 -2.99 6.82
N VAL A 144 10.77 -3.89 7.14
CA VAL A 144 9.80 -3.64 8.23
C VAL A 144 10.54 -3.62 9.57
N ALA A 145 10.71 -2.43 10.15
CA ALA A 145 11.51 -2.20 11.34
C ALA A 145 10.64 -1.97 12.58
N VAL A 146 10.88 -2.73 13.64
CA VAL A 146 10.21 -2.60 14.94
C VAL A 146 11.09 -1.87 15.96
N VAL A 147 10.46 -1.11 16.86
CA VAL A 147 11.15 -0.52 18.01
C VAL A 147 11.48 -1.63 19.00
N MET A 148 12.75 -1.71 19.40
CA MET A 148 13.26 -2.66 20.41
C MET A 148 12.94 -2.21 21.84
#